data_AF-A0A7C6R136-F1
#
_entry.id   AF-A0A7C6R136-F1
#
_cell.length_a   1.000
_cell.length_b   1.000
_cell.length_c   1.000
_cell.angle_alpha   90.00
_cell.angle_beta   90.00
_cell.angle_gamma   90.00
#
_symmetry.space_group_name_H-M   'P 1'
#
loop_
_entity.id
_entity.type
_entity.pdbx_description
1 polymer ?
#
loop_
_entity_poly.entity_id
_entity_poly.type
_entity_poly.pdbx_seq_one_letter_code
_entity_poly.pdbx_strand_id
1 'polypeptide(L)'
;MPSVTWKPIDGRYYAYLNECRYEREKKGPVTSSTYLGSTPERAAEKLRRLVQDEGEYSRLVDDLYRKRPAGKPPGSEEEKAALSLRRLARRYESPRVQEAVKAALAVLQGESY
;
A
#
# COMPACT_ATOMS: atom_id res chain seq x y z
N MET A 1 10.62 8.60 -9.61
CA MET A 1 9.49 9.53 -9.40
C MET A 1 8.92 9.35 -8.01
N PRO A 2 8.59 10.44 -7.31
CA PRO A 2 7.93 10.39 -6.01
C PRO A 2 6.59 9.65 -6.07
N SER A 3 6.27 8.91 -5.01
CA SER A 3 5.01 8.16 -4.91
C SER A 3 4.49 8.10 -3.48
N VAL A 4 3.16 8.15 -3.33
CA VAL A 4 2.51 7.97 -2.02
C VAL A 4 2.27 6.48 -1.75
N THR A 5 2.51 6.07 -0.51
CA THR A 5 2.18 4.74 0.01
C THR A 5 1.54 4.83 1.39
N TRP A 6 0.67 3.87 1.71
CA TRP A 6 0.10 3.70 3.05
C TRP A 6 0.74 2.50 3.72
N LYS A 7 1.48 2.72 4.82
CA LYS A 7 2.17 1.67 5.56
C LYS A 7 1.36 1.27 6.80
N PRO A 8 1.15 -0.02 7.05
CA PRO A 8 0.54 -0.49 8.29
C PRO A 8 1.54 -0.40 9.44
N ILE A 9 1.18 0.31 10.52
CA ILE A 9 1.96 0.45 11.75
C ILE A 9 0.97 0.38 12.92
N ASP A 10 1.19 -0.50 13.88
CA ASP A 10 0.38 -0.65 15.10
C ASP A 10 -1.14 -0.65 14.86
N GLY A 11 -1.60 -1.46 13.90
CA GLY A 11 -3.03 -1.60 13.60
C GLY A 11 -3.69 -0.38 12.94
N ARG A 12 -2.90 0.58 12.44
CA ARG A 12 -3.36 1.72 11.63
C ARG A 12 -2.53 1.88 10.36
N TYR A 13 -3.08 2.57 9.38
CA TYR A 13 -2.35 2.93 8.15
C TYR A 13 -1.90 4.39 8.20
N TYR A 14 -0.66 4.63 7.78
CA TYR A 14 -0.04 5.95 7.76
C TYR A 14 0.51 6.26 6.37
N ALA A 15 0.30 7.48 5.89
CA ALA A 15 0.75 7.90 4.58
C ALA A 15 2.24 8.31 4.60
N TYR A 16 2.96 7.92 3.55
CA TYR A 16 4.37 8.26 3.33
C TYR A 16 4.59 8.68 1.87
N LEU A 17 5.44 9.68 1.68
CA LEU A 17 6.03 10.02 0.39
C LEU A 17 7.33 9.24 0.23
N ASN A 18 7.42 8.42 -0.82
CA ASN A 18 8.65 7.72 -1.17
C ASN A 18 9.31 8.42 -2.34
N GLU A 19 10.58 8.76 -2.16
CA GLU A 19 11.38 9.44 -3.17
C GLU A 19 12.63 8.60 -3.44
N CYS A 20 12.83 8.25 -4.71
CA CYS A 20 14.02 7.55 -5.16
C CYS A 20 14.96 8.56 -5.82
N ARG A 21 16.17 8.70 -5.26
CA ARG A 21 17.22 9.57 -5.76
C ARG A 21 18.50 8.78 -5.97
N TYR A 22 19.33 9.20 -6.92
CA TYR A 22 20.64 8.58 -7.12
C TYR A 22 21.68 9.26 -6.22
N GLU A 23 22.29 8.53 -5.29
CA GLU A 23 23.37 9.04 -4.45
C GLU A 23 24.72 8.60 -5.03
N ARG A 24 25.49 9.56 -5.57
CA ARG A 24 26.80 9.29 -6.21
C ARG A 24 27.79 8.60 -5.26
N GLU A 25 27.79 8.99 -3.99
CA GLU A 25 28.68 8.43 -2.96
C GLU A 25 28.43 6.93 -2.70
N LYS A 26 27.16 6.51 -2.73
CA LYS A 26 26.76 5.11 -2.54
C LYS A 26 26.66 4.32 -3.84
N LYS A 27 26.97 4.95 -4.99
CA LYS A 27 26.91 4.37 -6.34
C LYS A 27 25.57 3.66 -6.63
N GLY A 28 24.45 4.19 -6.15
CA GLY A 28 23.17 3.51 -6.30
C GLY A 28 21.94 4.36 -5.98
N PRO A 29 20.75 3.84 -6.32
CA PRO A 29 19.49 4.47 -5.93
C PRO A 29 19.28 4.35 -4.43
N VAL A 30 18.88 5.44 -3.79
CA VAL A 30 18.48 5.50 -2.40
C VAL A 30 17.03 5.93 -2.35
N THR A 31 16.22 5.12 -1.67
CA THR A 31 14.81 5.41 -1.42
C THR A 31 14.69 6.01 -0.03
N SER A 32 14.15 7.22 0.04
CA SER A 32 13.75 7.85 1.30
C SER A 32 12.23 7.77 1.46
N SER A 33 11.78 7.66 2.71
CA SER A 33 10.35 7.65 3.07
C SER A 33 10.07 8.77 4.06
N THR A 34 9.29 9.77 3.64
CA THR A 34 8.89 10.89 4.48
C THR A 34 7.47 10.68 4.98
N TYR A 35 7.27 10.68 6.31
CA TYR A 35 5.94 10.55 6.91
C TYR A 35 5.07 11.76 6.57
N LEU A 36 3.86 11.52 6.04
CA LEU A 36 2.92 12.56 5.62
C LEU A 36 1.81 12.81 6.66
N GLY A 37 1.31 11.76 7.30
CA GLY A 37 0.22 11.88 8.26
C GLY A 37 -0.59 10.61 8.44
N SER A 38 -1.46 10.62 9.45
CA SER A 38 -2.38 9.53 9.77
C SER A 38 -3.73 9.65 9.06
N THR A 39 -4.03 10.81 8.46
CA THR A 39 -5.27 11.05 7.70
C THR A 39 -4.93 11.66 6.33
N PRO A 40 -5.78 11.48 5.31
CA PRO A 40 -5.55 12.07 3.99
C PRO A 40 -5.41 13.59 4.03
N GLU A 41 -6.18 14.28 4.86
CA GLU A 41 -6.20 15.74 4.95
C GLU A 41 -4.86 16.26 5.49
N ARG A 42 -4.35 15.65 6.56
CA ARG A 42 -3.03 15.97 7.13
C ARG A 42 -1.91 15.66 6.13
N ALA A 43 -2.03 14.54 5.42
CA ALA A 43 -1.04 14.15 4.43
C ALA A 43 -1.02 15.10 3.22
N ALA A 44 -2.19 15.55 2.74
CA ALA A 44 -2.30 16.54 1.67
C ALA A 44 -1.73 17.91 2.08
N GLU A 45 -2.03 18.36 3.30
CA GLU A 45 -1.46 19.61 3.84
C GLU A 45 0.08 19.54 3.89
N LYS A 46 0.63 18.40 4.32
CA LYS A 46 2.08 18.20 4.36
C LYS A 46 2.68 18.09 2.96
N LEU A 47 2.01 17.44 2.02
CA LEU A 47 2.44 17.39 0.61
C LEU A 47 2.53 18.79 0.00
N ARG A 48 1.57 19.67 0.27
CA ARG A 48 1.57 21.06 -0.22
C ARG A 48 2.80 21.85 0.23
N ARG A 49 3.37 21.52 1.39
CA ARG A 49 4.60 22.16 1.92
C ARG A 49 5.87 21.57 1.32
N LEU A 50 5.84 20.30 0.89
CA LEU A 50 7.01 19.56 0.40
C LEU A 50 7.17 19.63 -1.12
N VAL A 51 6.05 19.74 -1.85
CA VAL A 51 6.00 19.67 -3.30
C VAL A 51 5.61 21.04 -3.84
N GLN A 52 6.55 21.71 -4.50
CA GLN A 52 6.34 23.04 -5.06
C GLN A 52 5.68 23.01 -6.44
N ASP A 53 5.89 21.93 -7.19
CA ASP A 53 5.28 21.74 -8.50
C ASP A 53 3.79 21.36 -8.35
N GLU A 54 2.91 22.17 -8.94
CA GLU A 54 1.46 22.01 -8.79
C GLU A 54 0.93 20.75 -9.48
N GLY A 55 1.51 20.38 -10.63
CA GLY A 55 1.14 19.17 -11.36
C GLY A 55 1.50 17.90 -10.59
N GLU A 56 2.71 17.86 -10.02
CA GLU A 56 3.16 16.77 -9.16
C GLU A 56 2.36 16.72 -7.86
N TYR A 57 2.08 17.87 -7.23
CA TYR A 57 1.24 17.95 -6.05
C TYR A 57 -0.14 17.33 -6.32
N SER A 58 -0.81 17.77 -7.39
CA SER A 58 -2.13 17.25 -7.78
C SER A 58 -2.10 15.73 -7.98
N ARG A 59 -1.12 15.24 -8.75
CA ARG A 59 -0.90 13.79 -8.98
C ARG A 59 -0.70 13.01 -7.68
N LEU A 60 0.08 13.56 -6.73
CA LEU A 60 0.37 12.89 -5.45
C LEU A 60 -0.84 12.88 -4.52
N VAL A 61 -1.66 13.92 -4.55
CA VAL A 61 -2.94 13.96 -3.83
C VAL A 61 -3.90 12.92 -4.40
N ASP A 62 -4.02 12.81 -5.72
CA ASP A 62 -4.85 11.76 -6.34
C ASP A 62 -4.36 10.35 -5.93
N ASP A 63 -3.05 10.14 -5.94
CA ASP A 63 -2.43 8.89 -5.49
C ASP A 63 -2.73 8.59 -4.01
N LEU A 64 -2.71 9.62 -3.15
CA LEU A 64 -2.98 9.50 -1.72
C LEU A 64 -4.38 8.96 -1.45
N TYR A 65 -5.40 9.50 -2.14
CA TYR A 65 -6.79 9.06 -1.97
C TYR A 65 -7.05 7.71 -2.66
N ARG A 66 -6.57 7.53 -3.90
CA ARG A 66 -6.77 6.29 -4.66
C ARG A 66 -6.13 5.07 -3.98
N LYS A 67 -4.95 5.23 -3.38
CA LYS A 67 -4.21 4.14 -2.73
C LYS A 67 -4.61 3.95 -1.26
N ARG A 68 -5.54 4.74 -0.74
CA ARG A 68 -5.97 4.64 0.66
C ARG A 68 -6.55 3.23 0.91
N PRO A 69 -5.98 2.47 1.85
CA PRO A 69 -6.51 1.17 2.20
C PRO A 69 -7.87 1.32 2.87
N ALA A 70 -8.81 0.46 2.50
CA ALA A 70 -10.09 0.33 3.17
C ALA A 70 -9.93 -0.55 4.42
N GLY A 71 -10.50 -0.11 5.55
CA GLY A 71 -10.52 -0.87 6.80
C GLY A 71 -9.20 -0.85 7.59
N LYS A 72 -9.11 -1.76 8.57
CA LYS A 72 -7.93 -1.92 9.43
C LYS A 72 -6.84 -2.76 8.74
N PRO A 73 -5.56 -2.54 9.05
CA PRO A 73 -4.50 -3.47 8.66
C PRO A 73 -4.75 -4.89 9.16
N PRO A 74 -4.34 -5.92 8.40
CA PRO A 74 -4.32 -7.29 8.90
C PRO A 74 -3.38 -7.39 10.11
N GLY A 75 -3.90 -7.94 11.20
CA GLY A 75 -3.21 -8.10 12.49
C GLY A 75 -2.41 -9.40 12.60
N SER A 76 -2.77 -10.45 11.85
CA SER A 76 -2.07 -11.75 11.87
C SER A 76 -1.44 -12.13 10.52
N GLU A 77 -0.54 -13.11 10.52
CA GLU A 77 0.07 -13.65 9.29
C GLU A 77 -0.98 -14.33 8.40
N GLU A 78 -1.95 -15.01 9.02
CA GLU A 78 -3.08 -15.65 8.33
C GLU A 78 -3.97 -14.59 7.64
N GLU A 79 -4.25 -13.46 8.30
CA GLU A 79 -5.00 -12.37 7.70
C GLU A 79 -4.26 -11.73 6.51
N LYS A 80 -2.93 -11.57 6.62
CA LYS A 80 -2.07 -11.09 5.51
C LYS A 80 -2.09 -12.07 4.33
N ALA A 81 -1.95 -13.36 4.60
CA ALA A 81 -2.00 -14.42 3.60
C ALA A 81 -3.38 -14.46 2.91
N ALA A 82 -4.46 -14.43 3.69
CA ALA A 82 -5.83 -14.40 3.18
C ALA A 82 -6.11 -13.17 2.30
N LEU A 83 -5.64 -11.97 2.70
CA LEU A 83 -5.76 -10.77 1.87
C LEU A 83 -5.02 -10.93 0.53
N SER A 84 -3.84 -11.54 0.55
CA SER A 84 -3.02 -11.78 -0.65
C SER A 84 -3.68 -12.77 -1.61
N LEU A 85 -4.25 -13.86 -1.07
CA LEU A 85 -5.04 -14.84 -1.83
C LEU A 85 -6.31 -14.22 -2.43
N ARG A 86 -7.05 -13.40 -1.68
CA ARG A 86 -8.23 -12.68 -2.20
C ARG A 86 -7.86 -11.74 -3.35
N ARG A 87 -6.71 -11.06 -3.28
CA ARG A 87 -6.20 -10.23 -4.39
C ARG A 87 -5.81 -11.09 -5.59
N LEU A 88 -5.21 -12.25 -5.36
CA LEU A 88 -4.87 -13.21 -6.40
C LEU A 88 -6.13 -13.72 -7.12
N ALA A 89 -7.17 -14.10 -6.38
CA ALA A 89 -8.46 -14.51 -6.94
C ALA A 89 -9.08 -13.44 -7.84
N ARG A 90 -8.98 -12.15 -7.49
CA ARG A 90 -9.51 -11.07 -8.35
C ARG A 90 -8.76 -10.88 -9.67
N ARG A 91 -7.54 -11.40 -9.79
CA ARG A 91 -6.66 -11.19 -10.95
C ARG A 91 -6.83 -12.25 -12.04
N TYR A 92 -7.25 -13.46 -11.67
CA TYR A 92 -7.27 -14.60 -12.58
C TYR A 92 -8.68 -15.13 -12.76
N GLU A 93 -9.13 -15.33 -13.99
CA GLU A 93 -10.49 -15.86 -14.27
C GLU A 93 -10.51 -17.39 -14.40
N SER A 94 -9.35 -18.05 -14.45
CA SER A 94 -9.25 -19.50 -14.62
C SER A 94 -9.97 -20.26 -13.50
N PRO A 95 -10.94 -21.14 -13.81
CA PRO A 95 -11.66 -21.91 -12.80
C PRO A 95 -10.75 -22.74 -11.90
N ARG A 96 -9.70 -23.35 -12.46
CA ARG A 96 -8.72 -24.16 -11.72
C ARG A 96 -7.91 -23.32 -10.73
N VAL A 97 -7.56 -22.09 -11.11
CA VAL A 97 -6.86 -21.15 -10.21
C VAL A 97 -7.81 -20.67 -9.11
N GLN A 98 -9.07 -20.38 -9.45
CA GLN A 98 -10.09 -20.00 -8.47
C GLN A 98 -10.31 -21.08 -7.42
N GLU A 99 -10.40 -22.35 -7.84
CA GLU A 99 -10.56 -23.49 -6.94
C GLU A 99 -9.37 -23.64 -5.98
N ALA A 100 -8.14 -23.58 -6.49
CA ALA A 100 -6.93 -23.65 -5.66
C ALA A 100 -6.84 -22.50 -4.65
N VAL A 101 -7.25 -21.28 -5.02
CA VAL A 101 -7.25 -20.13 -4.12
C VAL A 101 -8.35 -20.24 -3.06
N LYS A 102 -9.55 -20.70 -3.42
CA LYS A 102 -10.63 -20.96 -2.46
C LYS A 102 -10.22 -22.02 -1.43
N ALA A 103 -9.59 -23.10 -1.91
CA ALA A 103 -9.03 -24.14 -1.08
C ALA A 103 -8.04 -23.59 -0.03
N ALA A 104 -7.04 -22.82 -0.48
CA ALA A 104 -6.08 -22.21 0.43
C ALA A 104 -6.73 -21.22 1.43
N LEU A 105 -7.78 -20.49 1.01
CA LEU A 105 -8.53 -19.60 1.89
C LEU A 105 -9.28 -20.37 2.99
N ALA A 106 -9.94 -21.48 2.66
CA ALA A 106 -10.66 -22.31 3.63
C ALA A 106 -9.72 -22.81 4.75
N VAL A 107 -8.53 -23.30 4.39
CA VAL A 107 -7.51 -23.74 5.35
C VAL A 107 -7.10 -22.60 6.29
N LEU A 108 -6.85 -21.41 5.77
CA LEU A 108 -6.46 -20.25 6.58
C LEU A 108 -7.58 -19.73 7.48
N GLN A 109 -8.84 -19.98 7.11
CA GLN A 109 -10.02 -19.57 7.89
C GLN A 109 -10.49 -20.65 8.87
N GLY A 110 -9.85 -21.82 8.89
CA GLY A 110 -10.25 -22.96 9.73
C GLY A 110 -11.53 -23.65 9.27
N GLU A 111 -11.97 -23.43 8.03
CA GLU A 111 -13.11 -24.13 7.45
C GLU A 111 -12.64 -25.53 7.04
N SER A 112 -13.23 -26.58 7.64
CA SER A 112 -12.96 -27.97 7.28
C SER A 112 -13.66 -28.32 5.97
N TYR A 113 -12.96 -29.05 5.10
CA TYR A 113 -13.44 -29.53 3.80
C TYR A 113 -14.54 -30.58 3.92
#